data_AF-A0ABD3TBH7-F1
#
_entry.id   AF-A0ABD3TBH7-F1
#
_cell.length_a   1.000
_cell.length_b   1.000
_cell.length_c   1.000
_cell.angle_alpha   90.00
_cell.angle_beta   90.00
_cell.angle_gamma   90.00
#
_symmetry.space_group_name_H-M   'P 1'
#
loop_
_entity.id
_entity.type
_entity.pdbx_description
1 polymer ?
#
loop_
_entity_poly.entity_id
_entity_poly.type
_entity_poly.pdbx_seq_one_letter_code
_entity_poly.pdbx_strand_id
1 'polypeptide(L)'
;MDFIFQVELLCPVNVKGKRGLTIGLNTEKYTRKYGVKPTIIIPEGINKPVGLHASKHASLIGALIKREAPMQVEGWSKIPNETKEELFKKLTVSGVVLAKQRIYDKLGDRKEDWLCLCEFWETEEFQKISETQSNNRAKKTHQHKLGTKSRAAHQYEKNLDDIDMYEVEYHNEKNGWADEEVENNSVKMKELREQQNALPEDATRMTTEQICISVLGESSAYVKSKGLKRKKLVGENTSHSESANHQAQLEEELSNAKAELDAQKNTMTTLLHFLEKMTGQSVSDILNQQDCFRYTILQWSAI
;
A
#
# COMPACT_ATOMS: atom_id res chain seq x y z
N MET A 1 -23.08 0.33 -21.52
CA MET A 1 -23.85 -0.91 -21.27
C MET A 1 -22.93 -1.83 -20.48
N ASP A 2 -23.33 -2.29 -19.30
CA ASP A 2 -22.47 -3.14 -18.48
C ASP A 2 -22.46 -4.59 -18.99
N PHE A 3 -21.28 -5.12 -19.28
CA PHE A 3 -21.11 -6.50 -19.74
C PHE A 3 -21.15 -7.47 -18.56
N ILE A 4 -22.24 -8.24 -18.45
CA ILE A 4 -22.38 -9.34 -17.47
C ILE A 4 -22.00 -10.65 -18.17
N PHE A 5 -20.85 -11.22 -17.80
CA PHE A 5 -20.43 -12.55 -18.27
C PHE A 5 -20.85 -13.65 -17.30
N GLN A 6 -21.61 -14.63 -17.78
CA GLN A 6 -21.98 -15.83 -17.04
C GLN A 6 -21.28 -17.03 -17.72
N VAL A 7 -20.12 -17.43 -17.19
CA VAL A 7 -19.36 -18.56 -17.73
C VAL A 7 -20.00 -19.88 -17.26
N GLU A 8 -20.57 -20.68 -18.16
CA GLU A 8 -21.07 -22.04 -17.88
C GLU A 8 -19.90 -23.04 -17.81
N LEU A 9 -19.76 -23.76 -16.69
CA LEU A 9 -18.78 -24.83 -16.53
C LEU A 9 -19.27 -25.84 -15.49
N LEU A 10 -19.19 -27.12 -15.83
CA LEU A 10 -19.56 -28.29 -15.03
C LEU A 10 -18.66 -28.45 -13.79
N CYS A 11 -19.25 -28.70 -12.62
CA CYS A 11 -18.52 -28.96 -11.37
C CYS A 11 -18.20 -30.46 -11.24
N PRO A 12 -16.94 -30.86 -10.94
CA PRO A 12 -16.61 -32.25 -10.68
C PRO A 12 -16.90 -32.65 -9.22
N VAL A 13 -17.18 -33.94 -9.05
CA VAL A 13 -17.49 -34.59 -7.77
C VAL A 13 -16.25 -34.71 -6.90
N ASN A 14 -16.34 -34.26 -5.65
CA ASN A 14 -15.25 -34.35 -4.67
C ASN A 14 -15.12 -35.79 -4.14
N VAL A 15 -13.96 -36.43 -4.34
CA VAL A 15 -13.69 -37.79 -3.86
C VAL A 15 -13.23 -37.74 -2.41
N LYS A 16 -13.94 -38.43 -1.51
CA LYS A 16 -13.61 -38.50 -0.08
C LYS A 16 -12.18 -39.01 0.14
N GLY A 17 -11.41 -38.33 1.00
CA GLY A 17 -10.11 -38.80 1.49
C GLY A 17 -8.86 -38.09 0.94
N LYS A 18 -8.99 -37.12 0.03
CA LYS A 18 -7.86 -36.27 -0.43
C LYS A 18 -8.00 -34.84 0.09
N ARG A 19 -6.88 -34.16 0.34
CA ARG A 19 -6.87 -32.70 0.61
C ARG A 19 -7.46 -31.98 -0.61
N GLY A 20 -8.54 -31.22 -0.41
CA GLY A 20 -9.19 -30.46 -1.49
C GLY A 20 -8.32 -29.33 -2.04
N LEU A 21 -8.77 -28.70 -3.14
CA LEU A 21 -8.11 -27.54 -3.74
C LEU A 21 -7.96 -26.41 -2.71
N THR A 22 -6.77 -25.82 -2.60
CA THR A 22 -6.50 -24.66 -1.70
C THR A 22 -6.88 -23.31 -2.31
N ILE A 23 -7.16 -23.26 -3.62
CA ILE A 23 -7.45 -22.03 -4.37
C ILE A 23 -8.85 -22.15 -4.98
N GLY A 24 -9.62 -21.05 -4.95
CA GLY A 24 -11.02 -21.04 -5.40
C GLY A 24 -12.03 -21.49 -4.34
N LEU A 25 -11.59 -21.88 -3.14
CA LEU A 25 -12.43 -22.35 -2.03
C LEU A 25 -13.58 -21.41 -1.68
N ASN A 26 -13.32 -20.10 -1.61
CA ASN A 26 -14.35 -19.12 -1.26
C ASN A 26 -15.37 -18.91 -2.39
N THR A 27 -14.94 -19.09 -3.64
CA THR A 27 -15.81 -19.09 -4.81
C THR A 27 -16.68 -20.34 -4.80
N GLU A 28 -16.08 -21.51 -4.54
CA GLU A 28 -16.79 -22.80 -4.45
C GLU A 28 -17.80 -22.83 -3.28
N LYS A 29 -17.42 -22.31 -2.11
CA LYS A 29 -18.34 -22.14 -0.97
C LYS A 29 -19.50 -21.21 -1.31
N TYR A 30 -19.24 -20.12 -2.04
CA TYR A 30 -20.27 -19.19 -2.48
C TYR A 30 -21.25 -19.86 -3.45
N THR A 31 -20.73 -20.52 -4.49
CA THR A 31 -21.56 -21.26 -5.46
C THR A 31 -22.37 -22.36 -4.79
N ARG A 32 -21.78 -23.10 -3.83
CA ARG A 32 -22.49 -24.14 -3.07
C ARG A 32 -23.61 -23.56 -2.19
N LYS A 33 -23.40 -22.39 -1.60
CA LYS A 33 -24.35 -21.76 -0.67
C LYS A 33 -25.53 -21.09 -1.38
N TYR A 34 -25.25 -20.41 -2.49
CA TYR A 34 -26.25 -19.57 -3.18
C TYR A 34 -26.76 -20.19 -4.48
N GLY A 35 -26.20 -21.32 -4.94
CA GLY A 35 -26.56 -21.97 -6.20
C GLY A 35 -26.17 -21.17 -7.45
N VAL A 36 -25.67 -19.95 -7.28
CA VAL A 36 -25.29 -19.01 -8.34
C VAL A 36 -23.82 -18.65 -8.24
N LYS A 37 -23.21 -18.39 -9.40
CA LYS A 37 -21.82 -17.91 -9.47
C LYS A 37 -21.76 -16.44 -9.04
N PRO A 38 -20.65 -15.97 -8.45
CA PRO A 38 -20.53 -14.57 -8.07
C PRO A 38 -20.60 -13.67 -9.31
N THR A 39 -21.50 -12.70 -9.30
CA THR A 39 -21.57 -11.66 -10.33
C THR A 39 -20.33 -10.79 -10.28
N ILE A 40 -19.74 -10.51 -11.44
CA ILE A 40 -18.54 -9.68 -11.58
C ILE A 40 -18.93 -8.48 -12.43
N ILE A 41 -18.53 -7.30 -11.97
CA ILE A 41 -18.77 -6.04 -12.65
C ILE A 41 -17.42 -5.57 -13.21
N ILE A 42 -17.35 -5.31 -14.51
CA ILE A 42 -16.19 -4.74 -15.21
C ILE A 42 -16.65 -3.44 -15.87
N PRO A 43 -16.48 -2.28 -15.21
CA PRO A 43 -16.90 -0.99 -15.75
C PRO A 43 -16.08 -0.59 -16.98
N GLU A 44 -16.74 0.09 -17.90
CA GLU A 44 -16.13 0.66 -19.10
C GLU A 44 -15.07 1.70 -18.69
N GLY A 45 -13.88 1.65 -19.32
CA GLY A 45 -12.74 2.53 -19.01
C GLY A 45 -11.79 2.05 -17.91
N ILE A 46 -12.24 1.18 -16.98
CA ILE A 46 -11.37 0.61 -15.92
C ILE A 46 -10.75 -0.72 -16.37
N ASN A 47 -11.44 -1.48 -17.23
CA ASN A 47 -11.00 -2.78 -17.80
C ASN A 47 -10.50 -3.80 -16.76
N LYS A 48 -10.98 -3.70 -15.51
CA LYS A 48 -10.63 -4.61 -14.40
C LYS A 48 -11.87 -4.96 -13.60
N PRO A 49 -11.96 -6.18 -13.05
CA PRO A 49 -13.06 -6.57 -12.18
C PRO A 49 -13.00 -5.78 -10.87
N VAL A 50 -14.10 -5.14 -10.50
CA VAL A 50 -14.23 -4.37 -9.25
C VAL A 50 -15.37 -4.92 -8.39
N GLY A 51 -15.38 -4.55 -7.11
CA GLY A 51 -16.42 -4.92 -6.15
C GLY A 51 -16.11 -6.18 -5.33
N LEU A 52 -17.10 -6.57 -4.50
CA LEU A 52 -16.99 -7.59 -3.44
C LEU A 52 -16.57 -8.98 -3.96
N HIS A 53 -16.73 -9.27 -5.26
CA HIS A 53 -16.48 -10.57 -5.85
C HIS A 53 -15.28 -10.58 -6.83
N ALA A 54 -14.61 -9.45 -7.04
CA ALA A 54 -13.43 -9.36 -7.90
C ALA A 54 -12.29 -10.30 -7.46
N SER A 55 -12.05 -10.41 -6.15
CA SER A 55 -11.03 -11.32 -5.59
C SER A 55 -11.38 -12.80 -5.77
N LYS A 56 -12.68 -13.15 -5.71
CA LYS A 56 -13.19 -14.50 -5.99
C LYS A 56 -13.00 -14.87 -7.46
N HIS A 57 -13.16 -13.91 -8.36
CA HIS A 57 -12.92 -14.09 -9.79
C HIS A 57 -11.44 -14.32 -10.12
N ALA A 58 -10.54 -13.48 -9.59
CA ALA A 58 -9.10 -13.69 -9.77
C ALA A 58 -8.63 -15.06 -9.24
N SER A 59 -9.17 -15.48 -8.09
CA SER A 59 -8.89 -16.81 -7.52
C SER A 59 -9.43 -17.95 -8.40
N LEU A 60 -10.60 -17.77 -9.01
CA LEU A 60 -11.19 -18.74 -9.93
C LEU A 60 -10.35 -18.89 -11.21
N ILE A 61 -9.94 -17.76 -11.81
CA ILE A 61 -9.02 -17.75 -12.95
C ILE A 61 -7.72 -18.46 -12.58
N GLY A 62 -7.13 -18.17 -11.42
CA GLY A 62 -5.92 -18.82 -10.95
C GLY A 62 -6.07 -20.34 -10.76
N ALA A 63 -7.22 -20.80 -10.27
CA ALA A 63 -7.53 -22.23 -10.16
C ALA A 63 -7.68 -22.88 -11.55
N LEU A 64 -8.33 -22.21 -12.49
CA LEU A 64 -8.52 -22.68 -13.86
C LEU A 64 -7.19 -22.81 -14.61
N ILE A 65 -6.35 -21.77 -14.56
CA ILE A 65 -5.00 -21.78 -15.14
C ILE A 65 -4.19 -22.94 -14.54
N LYS A 66 -4.21 -23.14 -13.22
CA LYS A 66 -3.46 -24.25 -12.60
C LYS A 66 -3.94 -25.64 -13.01
N ARG A 67 -5.23 -25.80 -13.36
CA ARG A 67 -5.79 -27.10 -13.75
C ARG A 67 -5.53 -27.42 -15.22
N GLU A 68 -5.75 -26.43 -16.08
CA GLU A 68 -5.69 -26.56 -17.54
C GLU A 68 -4.28 -26.28 -18.10
N ALA A 69 -3.35 -25.73 -17.31
CA ALA A 69 -1.97 -25.53 -17.75
C ALA A 69 -1.19 -26.85 -17.81
N PRO A 70 -0.36 -27.06 -18.85
CA PRO A 70 0.37 -28.31 -19.09
C PRO A 70 1.51 -28.61 -18.09
N MET A 71 1.73 -27.77 -17.09
CA MET A 71 2.76 -27.97 -16.05
C MET A 71 2.14 -28.51 -14.76
N GLN A 72 1.74 -29.78 -14.76
CA GLN A 72 1.42 -30.51 -13.53
C GLN A 72 2.65 -31.27 -13.03
N VAL A 73 3.64 -30.55 -12.49
CA VAL A 73 4.70 -31.19 -11.69
C VAL A 73 4.22 -31.28 -10.25
N GLU A 74 4.49 -32.40 -9.56
CA GLU A 74 4.11 -32.59 -8.16
C GLU A 74 4.96 -31.75 -7.17
N GLY A 75 5.16 -30.46 -7.44
CA GLY A 75 5.88 -29.53 -6.58
C GLY A 75 7.40 -29.74 -6.57
N TRP A 76 8.13 -28.63 -6.47
CA TRP A 76 9.60 -28.61 -6.50
C TRP A 76 10.23 -29.59 -5.49
N SER A 77 9.66 -29.71 -4.29
CA SER A 77 10.19 -30.59 -3.24
C SER A 77 10.18 -32.08 -3.59
N LYS A 78 9.27 -32.55 -4.45
CA LYS A 78 9.18 -33.97 -4.84
C LYS A 78 10.01 -34.32 -6.08
N ILE A 79 10.58 -33.32 -6.76
CA ILE A 79 11.52 -33.56 -7.84
C ILE A 79 12.83 -34.07 -7.21
N PRO A 80 13.36 -35.22 -7.64
CA PRO A 80 14.65 -35.74 -7.16
C PRO A 80 15.75 -34.68 -7.31
N ASN A 81 16.67 -34.62 -6.34
CA ASN A 81 17.74 -33.63 -6.36
C ASN A 81 18.63 -33.78 -7.61
N GLU A 82 18.85 -34.99 -8.09
CA GLU A 82 19.55 -35.26 -9.35
C GLU A 82 18.88 -34.57 -10.55
N THR A 83 17.55 -34.66 -10.67
CA THR A 83 16.80 -33.97 -11.73
C THR A 83 16.85 -32.46 -11.58
N LYS A 84 16.83 -31.94 -10.34
CA LYS A 84 17.00 -30.50 -10.08
C LYS A 84 18.40 -30.04 -10.45
N GLU A 85 19.43 -30.79 -10.09
CA GLU A 85 20.82 -30.49 -10.39
C GLU A 85 21.08 -30.55 -11.89
N GLU A 86 20.49 -31.50 -12.63
CA GLU A 86 20.52 -31.49 -14.09
C GLU A 86 19.80 -30.27 -14.69
N LEU A 87 18.64 -29.90 -14.14
CA LEU A 87 17.90 -28.69 -14.53
C LEU A 87 18.73 -27.44 -14.27
N PHE A 88 19.32 -27.32 -13.08
CA PHE A 88 20.21 -26.23 -12.72
C PHE A 88 21.44 -26.23 -13.62
N LYS A 89 22.11 -27.36 -13.85
CA LYS A 89 23.26 -27.44 -14.75
C LYS A 89 22.92 -26.99 -16.17
N LYS A 90 21.75 -27.37 -16.71
CA LYS A 90 21.24 -26.89 -18.00
C LYS A 90 20.93 -25.38 -17.98
N LEU A 91 20.34 -24.87 -16.90
CA LEU A 91 19.99 -23.46 -16.75
C LEU A 91 21.21 -22.56 -16.48
N THR A 92 22.23 -23.04 -15.78
CA THR A 92 23.40 -22.27 -15.35
C THR A 92 24.49 -22.24 -16.42
N VAL A 93 24.71 -23.35 -17.13
CA VAL A 93 25.74 -23.42 -18.21
C VAL A 93 25.21 -22.84 -19.52
N SER A 94 23.89 -22.79 -19.71
CA SER A 94 23.31 -22.46 -21.01
C SER A 94 21.95 -21.76 -20.96
N GLY A 95 21.56 -21.12 -19.86
CA GLY A 95 20.21 -20.57 -19.68
C GLY A 95 19.77 -19.67 -20.83
N VAL A 96 20.61 -18.70 -21.21
CA VAL A 96 20.30 -17.78 -22.32
C VAL A 96 20.54 -18.43 -23.68
N VAL A 97 21.59 -19.23 -23.84
CA VAL A 97 21.89 -19.95 -25.10
C VAL A 97 20.76 -20.93 -25.45
N LEU A 98 20.26 -21.70 -24.48
CA LEU A 98 19.10 -22.58 -24.64
C LEU A 98 17.81 -21.79 -24.80
N ALA A 99 17.65 -20.65 -24.12
CA ALA A 99 16.50 -19.78 -24.33
C ALA A 99 16.46 -19.26 -25.78
N LYS A 100 17.60 -18.85 -26.35
CA LYS A 100 17.72 -18.46 -27.76
C LYS A 100 17.36 -19.62 -28.71
N GLN A 101 17.72 -20.86 -28.37
CA GLN A 101 17.42 -22.06 -29.18
C GLN A 101 15.97 -22.55 -29.04
N ARG A 102 15.33 -22.34 -27.89
CA ARG A 102 13.96 -22.74 -27.59
C ARG A 102 13.10 -21.50 -27.40
N ILE A 103 12.67 -20.95 -28.55
CA ILE A 103 11.74 -19.84 -28.58
C ILE A 103 10.51 -20.22 -27.76
N TYR A 104 10.10 -19.34 -26.86
CA TYR A 104 8.88 -19.53 -26.10
C TYR A 104 7.70 -19.56 -27.07
N ASP A 105 7.00 -20.71 -27.18
CA ASP A 105 5.98 -20.95 -28.21
C ASP A 105 4.91 -19.87 -28.31
N LYS A 106 4.58 -19.21 -27.18
CA LYS A 106 3.61 -18.11 -27.13
C LYS A 106 4.12 -16.75 -27.63
N LEU A 107 5.41 -16.64 -27.89
CA LEU A 107 6.09 -15.53 -28.57
C LEU A 107 6.65 -16.00 -29.92
N GLY A 108 6.14 -17.11 -30.46
CA GLY A 108 6.60 -17.65 -31.75
C GLY A 108 6.36 -16.71 -32.94
N ASP A 109 5.40 -15.79 -32.81
CA ASP A 109 5.07 -14.70 -33.73
C ASP A 109 5.93 -13.43 -33.52
N ARG A 110 6.66 -13.34 -32.40
CA ARG A 110 7.50 -12.21 -31.99
C ARG A 110 8.90 -12.69 -31.59
N LYS A 111 9.56 -13.40 -32.49
CA LYS A 111 10.84 -14.07 -32.23
C LYS A 111 11.96 -13.08 -31.90
N GLU A 112 11.95 -11.93 -32.56
CA GLU A 112 12.94 -10.87 -32.42
C GLU A 112 12.89 -10.27 -31.01
N ASP A 113 11.69 -10.09 -30.45
CA ASP A 113 11.52 -9.60 -29.09
C ASP A 113 12.05 -10.59 -28.04
N TRP A 114 11.85 -11.89 -28.28
CA TRP A 114 12.39 -12.94 -27.42
C TRP A 114 13.93 -12.96 -27.44
N LEU A 115 14.53 -12.81 -28.62
CA LEU A 115 15.98 -12.73 -28.76
C LEU A 115 16.54 -11.46 -28.11
N CYS A 116 15.87 -10.32 -28.29
CA CYS A 116 16.22 -9.05 -27.63
C CYS A 116 16.21 -9.18 -26.10
N LEU A 117 15.21 -9.85 -25.51
CA LEU A 117 15.17 -10.12 -24.07
C LEU A 117 16.31 -11.02 -23.61
N CYS A 118 16.63 -12.05 -24.39
CA CYS A 118 17.75 -12.94 -24.11
C CYS A 118 19.08 -12.16 -24.11
N GLU A 119 19.32 -11.32 -25.11
CA GLU A 119 20.49 -10.44 -25.18
C GLU A 119 20.53 -9.43 -24.03
N PHE A 120 19.38 -8.83 -23.68
CA PHE A 120 19.28 -7.92 -22.53
C PHE A 120 19.75 -8.57 -21.22
N TRP A 121 19.40 -9.83 -20.97
CA TRP A 121 19.84 -10.55 -19.76
C TRP A 121 21.32 -10.94 -19.79
N GLU A 122 21.97 -10.96 -20.96
CA GLU A 122 23.41 -11.14 -21.10
C GLU A 122 24.20 -9.84 -20.93
N THR A 123 23.54 -8.68 -20.88
CA THR A 123 24.24 -7.40 -20.66
C THR A 123 24.90 -7.36 -19.28
N GLU A 124 26.12 -6.81 -19.23
CA GLU A 124 26.84 -6.62 -17.96
C GLU A 124 26.05 -5.77 -16.96
N GLU A 125 25.31 -4.78 -17.45
CA GLU A 125 24.46 -3.92 -16.62
C GLU A 125 23.38 -4.75 -15.91
N PHE A 126 22.66 -5.59 -16.64
CA PHE A 126 21.63 -6.45 -16.05
C PHE A 126 22.24 -7.48 -15.09
N GLN A 127 23.35 -8.12 -15.46
CA GLN A 127 24.03 -9.10 -14.62
C GLN A 127 24.46 -8.48 -13.28
N LYS A 128 25.06 -7.27 -13.32
CA LYS A 128 25.43 -6.54 -12.11
C LYS A 128 24.23 -6.20 -11.23
N ILE A 129 23.12 -5.76 -11.82
CA ILE A 129 21.87 -5.52 -11.09
C ILE A 129 21.36 -6.82 -10.47
N SER A 130 21.32 -7.91 -11.23
CA SER A 130 20.85 -9.22 -10.78
C SER A 130 21.69 -9.76 -9.62
N GLU A 131 23.01 -9.72 -9.72
CA GLU A 131 23.94 -10.11 -8.66
C GLU A 131 23.76 -9.26 -7.42
N THR A 132 23.67 -7.93 -7.58
CA THR A 132 23.44 -7.01 -6.47
C THR A 132 22.13 -7.34 -5.76
N GLN A 133 21.05 -7.58 -6.50
CA GLN A 133 19.75 -7.90 -5.93
C GLN A 133 19.73 -9.29 -5.28
N SER A 134 20.45 -10.25 -5.84
CA SER A 134 20.66 -11.58 -5.24
C SER A 134 21.41 -11.47 -3.90
N ASN A 135 22.52 -10.74 -3.88
CA ASN A 135 23.31 -10.48 -2.68
C ASN A 135 22.49 -9.71 -1.62
N ASN A 136 21.70 -8.72 -2.04
CA ASN A 136 20.80 -7.99 -1.14
C ASN A 136 19.71 -8.90 -0.56
N ARG A 137 19.17 -9.82 -1.37
CA ARG A 137 18.18 -10.80 -0.90
C ARG A 137 18.79 -11.82 0.05
N ALA A 138 20.03 -12.24 -0.18
CA ALA A 138 20.77 -13.13 0.73
C ALA A 138 21.06 -12.47 2.09
N LYS A 139 21.31 -11.14 2.10
CA LYS A 139 21.52 -10.35 3.32
C LYS A 139 20.25 -9.99 4.08
N LYS A 140 19.06 -10.34 3.57
CA LYS A 140 17.80 -10.01 4.22
C LYS A 140 17.60 -10.90 5.45
N THR A 141 17.75 -10.32 6.63
CA THR A 141 17.72 -11.03 7.93
C THR A 141 16.32 -11.48 8.33
N HIS A 142 15.31 -10.63 8.13
CA HIS A 142 13.93 -10.93 8.53
C HIS A 142 12.92 -10.64 7.41
N GLN A 143 11.80 -11.36 7.44
CA GLN A 143 10.70 -11.19 6.48
C GLN A 143 9.50 -10.55 7.18
N HIS A 144 8.84 -9.62 6.49
CA HIS A 144 7.55 -9.10 6.94
C HIS A 144 6.48 -10.19 6.88
N LYS A 145 5.45 -10.08 7.73
CA LYS A 145 4.36 -11.04 7.92
C LYS A 145 3.01 -10.59 7.31
N LEU A 146 2.99 -9.46 6.59
CA LEU A 146 1.78 -8.87 5.96
C LEU A 146 1.18 -9.67 4.78
N GLY A 147 1.91 -10.63 4.22
CA GLY A 147 1.47 -11.33 3.01
C GLY A 147 1.37 -10.40 1.80
N THR A 148 0.32 -10.55 0.99
CA THR A 148 0.13 -9.84 -0.28
C THR A 148 -0.57 -8.48 -0.14
N LYS A 149 -1.09 -8.15 1.04
CA LYS A 149 -1.74 -6.84 1.28
C LYS A 149 -0.65 -5.82 1.61
N SER A 150 -0.77 -4.61 1.07
CA SER A 150 0.21 -3.55 1.29
C SER A 150 0.14 -3.00 2.72
N ARG A 151 1.28 -2.45 3.22
CA ARG A 151 1.34 -1.77 4.52
C ARG A 151 0.30 -0.65 4.64
N ALA A 152 0.18 0.20 3.61
CA ALA A 152 -0.79 1.30 3.59
C ALA A 152 -2.25 0.82 3.69
N ALA A 153 -2.60 -0.30 3.04
CA ALA A 153 -3.94 -0.87 3.15
C ALA A 153 -4.23 -1.36 4.57
N HIS A 154 -3.24 -1.95 5.25
CA HIS A 154 -3.40 -2.33 6.66
C HIS A 154 -3.58 -1.12 7.59
N GLN A 155 -2.82 -0.04 7.38
CA GLN A 155 -2.97 1.20 8.16
C GLN A 155 -4.37 1.78 8.00
N TYR A 156 -4.88 1.85 6.76
CA TYR A 156 -6.21 2.40 6.48
C TYR A 156 -7.34 1.53 7.06
N GLU A 157 -7.31 0.21 6.81
CA GLU A 157 -8.39 -0.69 7.24
C GLU A 157 -8.49 -0.84 8.75
N LYS A 158 -7.35 -0.81 9.45
CA LYS A 158 -7.27 -1.02 10.89
C LYS A 158 -7.09 0.29 11.67
N ASN A 159 -7.02 1.43 10.99
CA ASN A 159 -6.76 2.74 11.56
C ASN A 159 -5.54 2.76 12.51
N LEU A 160 -4.43 2.17 12.06
CA LEU A 160 -3.21 1.99 12.87
C LEU A 160 -2.24 3.14 12.67
N ASP A 161 -1.63 3.60 13.77
CA ASP A 161 -0.47 4.48 13.72
C ASP A 161 0.78 3.75 13.18
N ASP A 162 1.89 4.47 12.99
CA ASP A 162 3.11 3.87 12.42
C ASP A 162 3.80 2.84 13.32
N ILE A 163 3.69 2.99 14.63
CA ILE A 163 4.28 2.11 15.65
C ILE A 163 3.46 0.83 15.76
N ASP A 164 2.13 0.93 15.83
CA ASP A 164 1.24 -0.24 15.88
C ASP A 164 1.26 -1.00 14.54
N MET A 165 1.40 -0.27 13.43
CA MET A 165 1.58 -0.90 12.12
C MET A 165 2.92 -1.65 12.02
N TYR A 166 3.98 -1.18 12.69
CA TYR A 166 5.27 -1.91 12.73
C TYR A 166 5.12 -3.27 13.41
N GLU A 167 4.37 -3.36 14.51
CA GLU A 167 4.05 -4.64 15.14
C GLU A 167 3.26 -5.56 14.20
N VAL A 168 2.20 -5.06 13.55
CA VAL A 168 1.44 -5.87 12.58
C VAL A 168 2.30 -6.33 11.39
N GLU A 169 3.32 -5.57 11.02
CA GLU A 169 4.22 -5.92 9.93
C GLU A 169 5.13 -7.11 10.26
N TYR A 170 5.53 -7.28 11.51
CA TYR A 170 6.57 -8.26 11.87
C TYR A 170 6.16 -9.29 12.93
N HIS A 171 5.05 -9.09 13.62
CA HIS A 171 4.50 -10.01 14.61
C HIS A 171 3.28 -10.75 14.06
N ASN A 172 3.15 -12.04 14.41
CA ASN A 172 1.91 -12.78 14.24
C ASN A 172 1.65 -13.67 15.46
N GLU A 173 0.39 -13.81 15.86
CA GLU A 173 0.02 -14.61 17.05
C GLU A 173 0.48 -16.07 16.98
N LYS A 174 0.63 -16.62 15.77
CA LYS A 174 1.00 -18.04 15.57
C LYS A 174 2.50 -18.31 15.64
N ASN A 175 3.33 -17.41 15.11
CA ASN A 175 4.77 -17.63 15.00
C ASN A 175 5.58 -16.52 15.68
N GLY A 176 4.95 -15.70 16.53
CA GLY A 176 5.59 -14.62 17.27
C GLY A 176 6.19 -13.53 16.39
N TRP A 177 7.30 -12.96 16.84
CA TRP A 177 8.08 -11.95 16.11
C TRP A 177 8.83 -12.54 14.92
N ALA A 178 9.24 -11.69 13.99
CA ALA A 178 10.04 -12.09 12.84
C ALA A 178 11.51 -12.34 13.22
N ASP A 179 12.01 -11.59 14.20
CA ASP A 179 13.38 -11.59 14.69
C ASP A 179 13.46 -10.83 16.03
N GLU A 180 14.47 -11.12 16.84
CA GLU A 180 14.70 -10.48 18.16
C GLU A 180 15.04 -8.98 18.02
N GLU A 181 15.82 -8.58 17.02
CA GLU A 181 16.12 -7.16 16.76
C GLU A 181 14.84 -6.38 16.43
N VAL A 182 13.94 -7.03 15.70
CA VAL A 182 12.66 -6.44 15.29
C VAL A 182 11.72 -6.29 16.48
N GLU A 183 11.69 -7.26 17.38
CA GLU A 183 10.97 -7.17 18.66
C GLU A 183 11.52 -6.02 19.53
N ASN A 184 12.84 -5.97 19.72
CA ASN A 184 13.51 -4.91 20.47
C ASN A 184 13.22 -3.51 19.90
N ASN A 185 13.19 -3.37 18.57
CA ASN A 185 12.80 -2.13 17.91
C ASN A 185 11.33 -1.76 18.20
N SER A 186 10.42 -2.74 18.22
CA SER A 186 9.01 -2.48 18.56
C SER A 186 8.85 -2.04 20.02
N VAL A 187 9.54 -2.71 20.95
CA VAL A 187 9.55 -2.34 22.37
C VAL A 187 10.07 -0.92 22.54
N LYS A 188 11.22 -0.59 21.93
CA LYS A 188 11.82 0.74 21.99
C LYS A 188 10.91 1.84 21.42
N MET A 189 10.18 1.58 20.33
CA MET A 189 9.21 2.54 19.80
C MET A 189 8.04 2.78 20.76
N LYS A 190 7.51 1.73 21.39
CA LYS A 190 6.41 1.84 22.36
C LYS A 190 6.85 2.61 23.61
N GLU A 191 8.03 2.31 24.13
CA GLU A 191 8.62 3.03 25.26
C GLU A 191 8.80 4.52 24.95
N LEU A 192 9.35 4.86 23.78
CA LEU A 192 9.49 6.26 23.36
C LEU A 192 8.13 6.94 23.20
N ARG A 193 7.12 6.25 22.66
CA ARG A 193 5.76 6.80 22.58
C ARG A 193 5.19 7.10 23.97
N GLU A 194 5.39 6.21 24.94
CA GLU A 194 4.92 6.40 26.31
C GLU A 194 5.66 7.56 27.00
N GLN A 195 6.97 7.68 26.81
CA GLN A 195 7.76 8.82 27.29
C GLN A 195 7.27 10.15 26.70
N GLN A 196 6.93 10.19 25.41
CA GLN A 196 6.39 11.38 24.76
C GLN A 196 4.97 11.72 25.26
N ASN A 197 4.15 10.71 25.54
CA ASN A 197 2.81 10.91 26.11
C ASN A 197 2.87 11.43 27.56
N ALA A 198 3.90 11.05 28.32
CA ALA A 198 4.12 11.52 29.69
C ALA A 198 4.65 12.97 29.78
N LEU A 199 5.07 13.57 28.66
CA LEU A 199 5.45 14.98 28.63
C LEU A 199 4.26 15.90 28.93
N PRO A 200 4.47 17.07 29.53
CA PRO A 200 3.42 18.04 29.78
C PRO A 200 2.81 18.57 28.47
N GLU A 201 1.59 19.11 28.54
CA GLU A 201 0.76 19.42 27.37
C GLU A 201 1.32 20.51 26.47
N ASP A 202 2.14 21.40 27.02
CA ASP A 202 2.85 22.50 26.36
C ASP A 202 4.16 22.07 25.68
N ALA A 203 4.63 20.84 25.91
CA ALA A 203 5.85 20.33 25.30
C ALA A 203 5.62 19.84 23.86
N THR A 204 6.55 20.17 22.96
CA THR A 204 6.57 19.65 21.59
C THR A 204 6.86 18.15 21.62
N ARG A 205 5.84 17.34 21.32
CA ARG A 205 5.95 15.87 21.25
C ARG A 205 6.38 15.40 19.87
N MET A 206 7.17 14.34 19.85
CA MET A 206 7.49 13.64 18.61
C MET A 206 6.25 12.91 18.07
N THR A 207 6.05 12.95 16.76
CA THR A 207 5.03 12.12 16.11
C THR A 207 5.47 10.65 16.09
N THR A 208 4.52 9.72 15.90
CA THR A 208 4.83 8.29 15.78
C THR A 208 5.77 8.00 14.60
N GLU A 209 5.67 8.77 13.50
CA GLU A 209 6.59 8.68 12.36
C GLU A 209 8.01 9.08 12.76
N GLN A 210 8.18 10.17 13.49
CA GLN A 210 9.50 10.63 13.96
C GLN A 210 10.13 9.62 14.93
N ILE A 211 9.33 8.99 15.79
CA ILE A 211 9.79 7.91 16.68
C ILE A 211 10.24 6.69 15.85
N CYS A 212 9.49 6.28 14.83
CA CYS A 212 9.91 5.19 13.95
C CYS A 212 11.23 5.51 13.23
N ILE A 213 11.42 6.74 12.76
CA ILE A 213 12.67 7.17 12.11
C ILE A 213 13.85 7.15 13.09
N SER A 214 13.65 7.62 14.32
CA SER A 214 14.72 7.66 15.33
C SER A 214 15.16 6.25 15.76
N VAL A 215 14.23 5.30 15.82
CA VAL A 215 14.53 3.90 16.18
C VAL A 215 15.13 3.11 15.01
N LEU A 216 14.52 3.17 13.83
CA LEU A 216 14.93 2.35 12.67
C LEU A 216 16.09 2.98 11.88
N GLY A 217 16.32 4.28 12.07
CA GLY A 217 17.28 5.07 11.31
C GLY A 217 16.71 5.60 9.99
N GLU A 218 17.35 6.66 9.51
CA GLU A 218 16.94 7.38 8.31
C GLU A 218 17.05 6.54 7.04
N SER A 219 17.95 5.56 6.98
CA SER A 219 18.15 4.69 5.81
C SER A 219 17.24 3.46 5.76
N SER A 220 16.35 3.31 6.75
CA SER A 220 15.50 2.14 6.91
C SER A 220 14.53 1.91 5.74
N ALA A 221 14.07 0.66 5.62
CA ALA A 221 13.04 0.28 4.65
C ALA A 221 11.72 1.04 4.90
N TYR A 222 11.41 1.34 6.17
CA TYR A 222 10.27 2.17 6.56
C TYR A 222 10.31 3.54 5.87
N VAL A 223 11.41 4.29 6.02
CA VAL A 223 11.59 5.61 5.40
C VAL A 223 11.48 5.55 3.88
N LYS A 224 12.08 4.52 3.26
CA LYS A 224 11.98 4.30 1.80
C LYS A 224 10.54 4.02 1.36
N SER A 225 9.81 3.19 2.12
CA SER A 225 8.42 2.81 1.80
C SER A 225 7.43 3.97 1.92
N LYS A 226 7.72 4.92 2.81
CA LYS A 226 6.96 6.16 2.99
C LYS A 226 7.33 7.26 1.97
N GLY A 227 8.36 7.04 1.15
CA GLY A 227 8.81 8.05 0.17
C GLY A 227 9.51 9.26 0.81
N LEU A 228 9.93 9.16 2.08
CA LEU A 228 10.55 10.27 2.82
C LEU A 228 11.97 10.59 2.32
N LYS A 229 12.63 9.62 1.68
CA LYS A 229 13.89 9.87 0.95
C LYS A 229 13.60 10.42 -0.45
N ARG A 230 13.43 11.73 -0.59
CA ARG A 230 13.64 12.38 -1.90
C ARG A 230 15.13 12.30 -2.22
N LYS A 231 15.50 11.77 -3.40
CA LYS A 231 16.84 12.00 -3.95
C LYS A 231 17.03 13.52 -3.99
N LYS A 232 18.10 14.06 -3.39
CA LYS A 232 18.68 15.28 -3.94
C LYS A 232 18.96 14.96 -5.41
N LEU A 233 18.32 15.67 -6.32
CA LEU A 233 18.57 15.48 -7.75
C LEU A 233 20.05 15.77 -7.97
N VAL A 234 20.81 14.72 -8.30
CA VAL A 234 22.20 14.85 -8.74
C VAL A 234 22.12 15.48 -10.12
N GLY A 235 22.24 16.80 -10.14
CA GLY A 235 22.08 17.65 -11.32
C GLY A 235 21.81 19.12 -10.99
N GLU A 236 22.27 19.62 -9.84
CA GLU A 236 22.25 21.06 -9.52
C GLU A 236 23.69 21.54 -9.36
N ASN A 237 24.40 21.61 -10.49
CA ASN A 237 25.33 22.71 -10.71
C ASN A 237 24.51 23.90 -11.25
N THR A 238 23.45 24.28 -10.55
CA THR A 238 22.75 25.54 -10.78
C THR A 238 23.10 26.42 -9.61
N SER A 239 23.68 27.57 -9.94
CA SER A 239 24.39 28.47 -9.04
C SER A 239 23.67 28.67 -7.69
N HIS A 240 24.44 28.68 -6.60
CA HIS A 240 24.00 28.98 -5.23
C HIS A 240 23.12 30.24 -5.07
N SER A 241 23.06 31.10 -6.10
CA SER A 241 22.26 32.31 -6.18
C SER A 241 20.76 32.04 -6.34
N GLU A 242 20.36 31.08 -7.18
CA GLU A 242 18.95 30.93 -7.57
C GLU A 242 18.09 30.27 -6.49
N SER A 243 18.65 29.33 -5.72
CA SER A 243 17.95 28.67 -4.62
C SER A 243 17.71 29.59 -3.43
N ALA A 244 18.64 30.50 -3.14
CA ALA A 244 18.46 31.54 -2.14
C ALA A 244 17.36 32.55 -2.55
N ASN A 245 17.31 32.90 -3.84
CA ASN A 245 16.29 33.81 -4.37
C ASN A 245 14.88 33.18 -4.33
N HIS A 246 14.73 31.90 -4.67
CA HIS A 246 13.43 31.23 -4.59
C HIS A 246 12.97 31.06 -3.13
N GLN A 247 13.89 30.72 -2.22
CA GLN A 247 13.54 30.62 -0.81
C GLN A 247 13.16 31.98 -0.20
N ALA A 248 13.88 33.05 -0.55
CA ALA A 248 13.53 34.40 -0.14
C ALA A 248 12.15 34.83 -0.70
N GLN A 249 11.84 34.49 -1.96
CA GLN A 249 10.53 34.75 -2.55
C GLN A 249 9.41 34.01 -1.83
N LEU A 250 9.61 32.74 -1.46
CA LEU A 250 8.62 31.97 -0.72
C LEU A 250 8.42 32.48 0.72
N GLU A 251 9.49 32.93 1.37
CA GLU A 251 9.43 33.55 2.70
C GLU A 251 8.71 34.91 2.64
N GLU A 252 8.92 35.69 1.58
CA GLU A 252 8.22 36.94 1.33
C GLU A 252 6.73 36.72 1.02
N GLU A 253 6.38 35.76 0.17
CA GLU A 253 4.98 35.38 -0.09
C GLU A 253 4.27 34.90 1.17
N LEU A 254 4.94 34.10 2.01
CA LEU A 254 4.40 33.67 3.31
C LEU A 254 4.20 34.84 4.28
N SER A 255 5.13 35.80 4.28
CA SER A 255 5.01 37.02 5.09
C SER A 255 3.82 37.87 4.63
N ASN A 256 3.67 38.07 3.32
CA ASN A 256 2.59 38.84 2.73
C ASN A 256 1.22 38.18 2.97
N ALA A 257 1.12 36.86 2.81
CA ALA A 257 -0.11 36.12 3.09
C ALA A 257 -0.54 36.21 4.56
N LYS A 258 0.43 36.20 5.49
CA LYS A 258 0.15 36.40 6.92
C LYS A 258 -0.35 37.81 7.21
N ALA A 259 0.29 38.83 6.63
CA ALA A 259 -0.14 40.21 6.79
C ALA A 259 -1.56 40.46 6.25
N GLU A 260 -1.90 39.85 5.11
CA GLU A 260 -3.24 39.93 4.54
C GLU A 260 -4.29 39.25 5.42
N LEU A 261 -3.96 38.08 5.98
CA LEU A 261 -4.83 37.36 6.90
C LEU A 261 -5.07 38.16 8.20
N ASP A 262 -4.05 38.82 8.74
CA ASP A 262 -4.21 39.67 9.91
C ASP A 262 -4.99 40.95 9.61
N ALA A 263 -4.83 41.54 8.42
CA ALA A 263 -5.69 42.63 7.96
C ALA A 263 -7.16 42.19 7.87
N GLN A 264 -7.43 41.01 7.32
CA GLN A 264 -8.79 40.44 7.26
C GLN A 264 -9.37 40.13 8.65
N LYS A 265 -8.55 39.65 9.59
CA LYS A 265 -8.98 39.49 10.99
C LYS A 265 -9.34 40.82 11.64
N ASN A 266 -8.55 41.86 11.40
CA ASN A 266 -8.81 43.19 11.95
C ASN A 266 -10.08 43.81 11.37
N THR A 267 -10.33 43.64 10.06
CA THR A 267 -11.58 44.10 9.44
C THR A 267 -12.77 43.31 9.99
N MET A 268 -12.68 41.99 10.10
CA MET A 268 -13.72 41.15 10.70
C MET A 268 -14.01 41.58 12.15
N THR A 269 -12.96 41.83 12.94
CA THR A 269 -13.09 42.30 14.33
C THR A 269 -13.76 43.68 14.39
N THR A 270 -13.44 44.58 13.47
CA THR A 270 -14.06 45.91 13.39
C THR A 270 -15.54 45.82 13.02
N LEU A 271 -15.88 44.94 12.06
CA LEU A 271 -17.27 44.68 11.68
C LEU A 271 -18.07 44.07 12.82
N LEU A 272 -17.48 43.13 13.57
CA LEU A 272 -18.10 42.56 14.77
C LEU A 272 -18.40 43.65 15.80
N HIS A 273 -17.41 44.49 16.13
CA HIS A 273 -17.62 45.58 17.09
C HIS A 273 -18.64 46.61 16.60
N PHE A 274 -18.71 46.89 15.29
CA PHE A 274 -19.74 47.76 14.72
C PHE A 274 -21.14 47.16 14.85
N LEU A 275 -21.28 45.86 14.58
CA LEU A 275 -22.53 45.13 14.76
C LEU A 275 -22.99 45.14 16.22
N GLU A 276 -22.10 44.84 17.17
CA GLU A 276 -22.40 44.90 18.61
C GLU A 276 -22.86 46.29 19.06
N LYS A 277 -22.25 47.34 18.48
CA LYS A 277 -22.64 48.73 18.77
C LYS A 277 -24.00 49.11 18.18
N MET A 278 -24.38 48.55 17.02
CA MET A 278 -25.69 48.80 16.41
C MET A 278 -26.82 48.03 17.08
N THR A 279 -26.56 46.79 17.51
CA THR A 279 -27.56 45.92 18.13
C THR A 279 -27.69 46.14 19.64
N GLY A 280 -26.66 46.70 20.29
CA GLY A 280 -26.60 46.87 21.75
C GLY A 280 -26.56 45.55 22.52
N GLN A 281 -26.33 44.43 21.82
CA GLN A 281 -26.30 43.07 22.33
C GLN A 281 -25.02 42.40 21.80
N SER A 282 -24.38 41.58 22.64
CA SER A 282 -23.20 40.83 22.21
C SER A 282 -23.59 39.86 21.08
N VAL A 283 -22.68 39.60 20.14
CA VAL A 283 -22.94 38.66 19.03
C VAL A 283 -23.32 37.26 19.54
N SER A 284 -22.76 36.84 20.68
CA SER A 284 -23.17 35.60 21.36
C SER A 284 -24.62 35.62 21.86
N ASP A 285 -25.16 36.79 22.23
CA ASP A 285 -26.55 36.94 22.68
C ASP A 285 -27.53 36.90 21.50
N ILE A 286 -27.13 37.43 20.34
CA ILE A 286 -27.93 37.38 19.10
C ILE A 286 -28.04 35.95 18.58
N LEU A 287 -26.93 35.20 18.56
CA LEU A 287 -26.93 33.79 18.17
C LEU A 287 -27.77 32.93 19.13
N ASN A 288 -27.71 33.22 20.44
CA ASN A 288 -28.53 32.54 21.44
C ASN A 288 -30.04 32.90 21.36
N GLN A 289 -30.40 34.12 20.89
CA GLN A 289 -31.80 34.45 20.61
C GLN A 289 -32.38 33.65 19.44
N GLN A 290 -31.57 33.31 18.45
CA GLN A 290 -32.00 32.49 17.31
C GLN A 290 -32.37 31.05 17.72
N ASP A 291 -31.75 30.51 18.77
CA ASP A 291 -32.12 29.22 19.35
C ASP A 291 -33.40 29.28 20.20
N CYS A 292 -33.69 30.42 20.86
CA CYS A 292 -34.97 30.63 21.53
C CYS A 292 -36.15 30.66 20.53
N PHE A 293 -35.99 31.24 19.34
CA PHE A 293 -37.05 31.24 18.31
C PHE A 293 -37.34 29.84 17.73
N ARG A 294 -36.36 28.92 17.74
CA ARG A 294 -36.58 27.53 17.33
C ARG A 294 -37.43 26.74 18.33
N TYR A 295 -37.33 27.03 19.63
CA TYR A 295 -38.14 26.36 20.65
C TYR A 295 -39.59 26.84 20.68
N THR A 296 -39.86 28.12 20.37
CA THR A 296 -41.24 28.66 20.37
C THR A 296 -42.07 28.15 19.18
N ILE A 297 -41.45 27.91 18.02
CA ILE A 297 -42.17 27.39 16.83
C ILE A 297 -42.59 25.92 17.02
N LEU A 298 -41.79 25.11 17.72
CA LEU A 298 -42.15 23.70 18.01
C LEU A 298 -43.26 23.57 19.06
N GLN A 299 -43.53 24.61 19.84
CA GLN A 299 -44.61 24.61 20.84
C GLN A 299 -45.96 25.07 20.27
N TRP A 300 -45.97 25.77 19.13
CA TRP A 300 -47.19 26.17 18.40
C TRP A 300 -47.66 25.14 17.37
N SER A 301 -46.86 24.12 17.04
CA SER A 301 -47.29 23.01 16.16
C SER A 301 -47.89 21.81 16.91
N ALA A 302 -48.11 21.94 18.23
CA ALA A 302 -48.64 20.88 19.10
C ALA A 302 -49.98 21.24 19.79
N ILE A 303 -50.70 22.24 19.27
CA ILE A 303 -52.10 22.56 19.59
C ILE A 303 -52.89 22.47 18.28
#